data_AF-A0A6N8XMX3-F1
#
_entry.id   AF-A0A6N8XMX3-F1
#
_cell.length_a   1.000
_cell.length_b   1.000
_cell.length_c   1.000
_cell.angle_alpha   90.00
_cell.angle_beta   90.00
_cell.angle_gamma   90.00
#
_symmetry.space_group_name_H-M   'P 1'
#
loop_
_entity.id
_entity.type
_entity.pdbx_description
1 polymer ?
#
loop_
_entity_poly.entity_id
_entity_poly.type
_entity_poly.pdbx_seq_one_letter_code
_entity_poly.pdbx_strand_id
1 'polypeptide(L)'
;MERLIEHLKSIKCTALYVNGSFVTSKERPNDYDACWNVRGVKFELIDPVLLGADDDGKQAMLEKYGGDIRPDQFSPVELDGTYLDFFQIDRDGNPKGIVELSLVEIEP
;
A
#
# COMPACT_ATOMS: atom_id res chain seq x y z
N MET A 1 -1.76 -6.19 8.40
CA MET A 1 -0.47 -5.94 7.71
C MET A 1 0.39 -7.20 7.54
N GLU A 2 0.62 -8.03 8.57
CA GLU A 2 1.47 -9.24 8.45
C GLU A 2 1.13 -10.13 7.24
N ARG A 3 -0.15 -10.49 7.07
CA ARG A 3 -0.65 -11.26 5.92
C ARG A 3 -0.33 -10.63 4.56
N LEU A 4 -0.36 -9.29 4.48
CA LEU A 4 -0.02 -8.57 3.25
C LEU A 4 1.47 -8.70 2.96
N ILE A 5 2.32 -8.52 3.97
CA ILE A 5 3.78 -8.63 3.84
C ILE A 5 4.18 -10.03 3.37
N GLU A 6 3.60 -11.08 3.97
CA GLU A 6 3.83 -12.47 3.56
C GLU A 6 3.47 -12.68 2.08
N HIS A 7 2.29 -12.20 1.68
CA HIS A 7 1.83 -12.31 0.29
C HIS A 7 2.76 -11.56 -0.67
N LEU A 8 3.10 -10.30 -0.36
CA LEU A 8 4.00 -9.47 -1.17
C LEU A 8 5.40 -10.10 -1.33
N LYS A 9 5.96 -10.67 -0.26
CA LYS A 9 7.21 -11.42 -0.32
C LYS A 9 7.11 -12.65 -1.23
N SER A 10 5.99 -13.38 -1.18
CA SER A 10 5.77 -14.56 -2.01
C SER A 10 5.78 -14.24 -3.51
N ILE A 11 5.31 -13.04 -3.89
CA ILE A 11 5.27 -12.57 -5.28
C ILE A 11 6.50 -11.75 -5.69
N LYS A 12 7.58 -11.75 -4.88
CA LYS A 12 8.84 -11.03 -5.14
C LYS A 12 8.72 -9.49 -5.14
N CYS A 13 7.73 -8.95 -4.45
CA CYS A 13 7.68 -7.51 -4.18
C CYS A 13 8.85 -7.11 -3.26
N THR A 14 9.45 -5.96 -3.54
CA THR A 14 10.68 -5.49 -2.86
C THR A 14 10.40 -4.43 -1.80
N ALA A 15 9.32 -3.66 -1.93
CA ALA A 15 8.99 -2.57 -1.02
C ALA A 15 7.48 -2.40 -0.82
N LEU A 16 7.11 -2.04 0.41
CA LEU A 16 5.78 -1.60 0.80
C LEU A 16 5.89 -0.20 1.41
N TYR A 17 5.24 0.77 0.78
CA TYR A 17 5.14 2.14 1.25
C TYR A 17 3.87 2.30 2.09
N VAL A 18 4.02 2.57 3.37
CA VAL A 18 2.91 2.75 4.30
C VAL A 18 2.64 4.25 4.45
N ASN A 19 1.37 4.59 4.30
CA ASN A 19 0.81 5.91 4.55
C ASN A 19 -0.28 5.79 5.62
N GLY A 20 -0.62 6.89 6.23
CA GLY A 20 -1.70 6.97 7.20
C GLY A 20 -1.46 8.08 8.20
N SER A 21 -2.43 8.24 9.09
CA SER A 21 -2.26 9.05 10.29
C SER A 21 -1.37 8.28 11.28
N PHE A 22 -0.06 8.29 11.06
CA PHE A 22 0.94 7.77 12.01
C PHE A 22 0.79 8.40 13.40
N VAL A 23 0.17 9.58 13.45
CA VAL A 23 -0.33 10.23 14.65
C VAL A 23 -1.85 10.24 14.57
N THR A 24 -2.50 9.33 15.29
CA THR A 24 -3.95 9.32 15.47
C THR A 24 -4.28 9.30 16.96
N SER A 25 -5.32 10.02 17.36
CA SER A 25 -5.86 9.94 18.73
C SER A 25 -6.76 8.71 18.91
N LYS A 26 -6.98 7.90 17.86
CA LYS A 26 -7.67 6.61 17.95
C LYS A 26 -6.82 5.68 18.82
N GLU A 27 -7.37 5.19 19.92
CA GLU A 27 -6.72 4.21 20.81
C GLU A 27 -6.33 2.92 20.06
N ARG A 28 -7.13 2.55 19.05
CA ARG A 28 -6.89 1.41 18.16
C ARG A 28 -7.17 1.83 16.71
N PRO A 29 -6.15 2.27 15.94
CA PRO A 29 -6.31 2.41 14.50
C PRO A 29 -6.76 1.08 13.90
N ASN A 30 -7.78 1.12 13.06
CA ASN A 30 -8.44 -0.06 12.50
C ASN A 30 -8.15 -0.25 11.00
N ASP A 31 -7.35 0.63 10.42
CA ASP A 31 -7.00 0.70 9.01
C ASP A 31 -5.60 1.32 8.80
N TYR A 32 -5.07 1.12 7.60
CA TYR A 32 -3.85 1.77 7.09
C TYR A 32 -3.97 1.91 5.59
N ASP A 33 -3.29 2.92 5.03
CA ASP A 33 -3.16 3.08 3.59
C ASP A 33 -1.76 2.58 3.18
N ALA A 34 -1.65 1.83 2.09
CA ALA A 34 -0.34 1.39 1.62
C ALA A 34 -0.27 1.31 0.10
N CYS A 35 0.93 1.49 -0.46
CA CYS A 35 1.20 1.09 -1.83
C CYS A 35 2.42 0.19 -1.95
N TRP A 36 2.37 -0.78 -2.86
CA TRP A 36 3.40 -1.80 -3.03
C TRP A 36 4.13 -1.62 -4.35
N ASN A 37 5.43 -1.90 -4.35
CA ASN A 37 6.27 -1.74 -5.54
C ASN A 37 5.92 -2.76 -6.62
N VAL A 38 5.45 -2.29 -7.77
CA VAL A 38 5.05 -3.17 -8.89
C VAL A 38 6.23 -3.78 -9.65
N ARG A 39 7.44 -3.25 -9.48
CA ARG A 39 8.60 -3.67 -10.30
C ARG A 39 9.14 -5.00 -9.80
N GLY A 40 9.35 -5.93 -10.74
CA GLY A 40 9.91 -7.25 -10.45
C GLY A 40 8.92 -8.23 -9.78
N VAL A 41 7.66 -7.81 -9.59
CA VAL A 41 6.61 -8.67 -9.03
C VAL A 41 6.18 -9.73 -10.05
N LYS A 42 5.94 -10.93 -9.54
CA LYS A 42 5.30 -12.04 -10.25
C LYS A 42 3.79 -11.88 -10.24
N PHE A 43 3.26 -11.12 -11.20
CA PHE A 43 1.83 -10.80 -11.28
C PHE A 43 0.93 -12.03 -11.41
N GLU A 44 1.43 -13.14 -11.96
CA GLU A 44 0.69 -14.40 -12.06
C GLU A 44 0.38 -15.05 -10.71
N LEU A 45 1.06 -14.62 -9.64
CA LEU A 45 0.87 -15.11 -8.27
C LEU A 45 0.15 -14.09 -7.37
N ILE A 46 -0.23 -12.93 -7.91
CA ILE A 46 -0.87 -11.88 -7.13
C ILE A 46 -2.25 -12.32 -6.65
N ASP A 47 -2.60 -11.90 -5.44
CA ASP A 47 -3.95 -12.02 -4.95
C ASP A 47 -4.83 -11.00 -5.69
N PRO A 48 -5.85 -11.42 -6.44
CA PRO A 48 -6.68 -10.50 -7.25
C PRO A 48 -7.37 -9.41 -6.42
N VAL A 49 -7.55 -9.63 -5.12
CA VAL A 49 -8.06 -8.62 -4.17
C VAL A 49 -7.23 -7.32 -4.24
N LEU A 50 -5.91 -7.41 -4.47
CA LEU A 50 -5.01 -6.25 -4.58
C LEU A 50 -5.14 -5.48 -5.91
N LEU A 51 -5.95 -5.97 -6.84
CA LEU A 51 -6.21 -5.34 -8.15
C LEU A 51 -7.59 -4.66 -8.22
N GLY A 52 -8.42 -4.79 -7.17
CA GLY A 52 -9.74 -4.17 -7.10
C GLY A 52 -9.64 -2.65 -6.88
N ALA A 53 -10.08 -1.87 -7.87
CA ALA A 53 -10.02 -0.41 -7.85
C ALA A 53 -11.32 0.27 -7.40
N ASP A 54 -12.41 -0.49 -7.28
CA ASP A 54 -13.73 -0.02 -6.85
C ASP A 54 -13.93 -0.16 -5.33
N ASP A 55 -15.10 0.26 -4.86
CA ASP A 55 -15.47 0.19 -3.44
C ASP A 55 -15.52 -1.26 -2.94
N ASP A 56 -15.97 -2.20 -3.77
CA ASP A 56 -16.00 -3.63 -3.43
C ASP A 56 -14.57 -4.18 -3.26
N GLY A 57 -13.65 -3.82 -4.15
CA GLY A 57 -12.23 -4.12 -4.04
C GLY A 57 -11.61 -3.53 -2.78
N LYS A 58 -11.96 -2.29 -2.43
CA LYS A 58 -11.55 -1.67 -1.16
C LYS A 58 -12.04 -2.46 0.05
N GLN A 59 -13.31 -2.85 0.09
CA GLN A 59 -13.84 -3.67 1.19
C GLN A 59 -13.15 -5.02 1.27
N ALA A 60 -12.93 -5.70 0.14
CA ALA A 60 -12.23 -6.98 0.12
C ALA A 60 -10.79 -6.88 0.66
N MET A 61 -10.08 -5.79 0.36
CA MET A 61 -8.75 -5.53 0.94
C MET A 61 -8.79 -5.24 2.43
N LEU A 62 -9.76 -4.42 2.88
CA LEU A 62 -9.97 -4.15 4.30
C LEU A 62 -10.27 -5.43 5.08
N GLU A 63 -11.15 -6.30 4.56
CA GLU A 63 -11.49 -7.57 5.18
C GLU A 63 -10.30 -8.55 5.23
N LYS A 64 -9.54 -8.66 4.12
CA LYS A 64 -8.47 -9.67 4.01
C LYS A 64 -7.15 -9.24 4.64
N TYR A 65 -6.80 -7.96 4.50
CA TYR A 65 -5.48 -7.40 4.84
C TYR A 65 -5.53 -6.25 5.84
N GLY A 66 -6.71 -5.71 6.14
CA GLY A 66 -6.91 -4.64 7.12
C GLY A 66 -6.50 -3.25 6.64
N GLY A 67 -6.40 -3.01 5.33
CA GLY A 67 -5.95 -1.72 4.78
C GLY A 67 -6.47 -1.43 3.38
N ASP A 68 -6.31 -0.18 2.95
CA ASP A 68 -6.56 0.30 1.58
C ASP A 68 -5.22 0.27 0.82
N ILE A 69 -5.06 -0.68 -0.09
CA ILE A 69 -3.75 -1.07 -0.63
C ILE A 69 -3.74 -0.88 -2.14
N ARG A 70 -2.72 -0.20 -2.67
CA ARG A 70 -2.67 0.20 -4.09
C ARG A 70 -1.32 -0.14 -4.75
N PRO A 71 -1.26 -0.35 -6.07
CA PRO A 71 0.01 -0.49 -6.77
C PRO A 71 0.71 0.89 -6.85
N ASP A 72 2.00 0.98 -6.48
CA ASP A 72 2.71 2.26 -6.32
C ASP A 72 2.73 3.13 -7.57
N GLN A 73 2.91 2.55 -8.76
CA GLN A 73 3.00 3.26 -10.04
C GLN A 73 1.65 3.56 -10.70
N PHE A 74 0.53 3.12 -10.12
CA PHE A 74 -0.79 3.36 -10.69
C PHE A 74 -1.29 4.74 -10.30
N SER A 75 -2.10 5.36 -11.16
CA SER A 75 -2.67 6.68 -10.89
C SER A 75 -3.91 6.56 -10.00
N PRO A 76 -4.04 7.42 -8.97
CA PRO A 76 -5.32 7.58 -8.28
C PRO A 76 -6.34 8.15 -9.26
N VAL A 77 -7.58 7.67 -9.21
CA VAL A 77 -8.67 8.19 -10.03
C VAL A 77 -8.75 9.71 -9.90
N GLU A 78 -8.76 10.42 -11.04
CA GLU A 78 -8.89 11.89 -11.13
C GLU A 78 -7.68 12.71 -10.64
N LEU A 79 -6.53 12.09 -10.39
CA LEU A 79 -5.30 12.81 -10.03
C LEU A 79 -4.12 12.44 -10.96
N ASP A 80 -3.40 13.47 -11.40
CA ASP A 80 -2.11 13.28 -12.09
C ASP A 80 -1.07 12.71 -11.12
N GLY A 81 -0.23 11.80 -11.62
CA GLY A 81 0.84 11.16 -10.85
C GLY A 81 0.50 9.75 -10.36
N THR A 82 1.35 9.22 -9.47
CA THR A 82 1.25 7.85 -8.96
C THR A 82 0.71 7.81 -7.53
N TYR A 83 0.27 6.65 -7.05
CA TYR A 83 -0.09 6.47 -5.63
C TYR A 83 1.07 6.80 -4.69
N LEU A 84 2.31 6.54 -5.10
CA LEU A 84 3.49 6.93 -4.35
C LEU A 84 3.64 8.45 -4.23
N ASP A 85 3.37 9.20 -5.31
CA ASP A 85 3.38 10.67 -5.29
C ASP A 85 2.23 11.21 -4.43
N PHE A 86 1.03 10.67 -4.62
CA PHE A 86 -0.16 11.03 -3.86
C PHE A 86 0.04 10.85 -2.35
N PHE A 87 0.71 9.79 -1.93
CA PHE A 87 0.98 9.53 -0.51
C PHE A 87 1.99 10.48 0.11
N GLN A 88 2.80 11.18 -0.68
CA GLN A 88 3.81 12.14 -0.19
C GLN A 88 3.27 13.57 -0.10
N ILE A 89 1.95 13.76 -0.26
CA ILE A 89 1.28 15.06 -0.10
C ILE A 89 0.24 14.95 1.03
N ASP A 90 0.18 15.94 1.91
CA ASP A 90 -0.85 16.03 2.95
C ASP A 90 -2.15 16.67 2.43
N ARG A 91 -3.15 16.84 3.31
CA ARG A 91 -4.46 17.39 2.93
C ARG A 91 -4.41 18.86 2.52
N ASP A 92 -3.38 19.59 2.95
CA ASP A 92 -3.17 21.01 2.66
C ASP A 92 -2.28 21.21 1.43
N GLY A 93 -1.84 20.12 0.79
CA GLY A 93 -0.99 20.14 -0.40
C GLY A 93 0.51 20.23 -0.10
N ASN A 94 0.92 20.09 1.17
CA ASN A 94 2.33 20.16 1.55
C ASN A 94 3.01 18.80 1.41
N PRO A 95 4.31 18.76 1.05
CA PRO A 95 5.08 17.53 1.08
C PRO A 95 5.13 16.92 2.48
N LYS A 96 4.94 15.60 2.58
CA LYS A 96 5.08 14.83 3.80
C LYS A 96 5.87 13.54 3.58
N GLY A 97 6.49 13.05 4.65
CA GLY A 97 7.15 11.75 4.65
C GLY A 97 6.17 10.58 4.78
N ILE A 98 6.59 9.42 4.29
CA ILE A 98 5.92 8.12 4.45
C ILE A 98 6.95 7.08 4.89
N VAL A 99 6.49 5.89 5.29
CA VAL A 99 7.37 4.81 5.74
C VAL A 99 7.56 3.81 4.60
N GLU A 100 8.82 3.56 4.20
CA GLU A 100 9.17 2.44 3.34
C GLU A 100 9.55 1.22 4.19
N LEU A 101 8.88 0.11 3.96
CA LEU A 101 9.24 -1.20 4.49
C LEU A 101 9.95 -1.99 3.38
N SER A 102 11.24 -2.23 3.57
CA SER A 102 12.01 -3.15 2.74
C SER A 102 11.53 -4.57 2.96
N LEU A 103 11.16 -5.26 1.88
CA LEU A 103 10.67 -6.64 1.91
C LEU A 103 11.73 -7.65 1.47
N VAL A 104 12.91 -7.19 1.07
CA VAL A 104 14.06 -8.04 0.79
C VAL A 104 14.74 -8.45 2.09
N GLU A 105 15.29 -9.67 2.14
CA GLU A 105 16.15 -10.06 3.24
C GLU A 105 17.40 -9.17 3.22
N ILE A 106 17.72 -8.58 4.37
CA ILE A 106 19.00 -7.91 4.55
C ILE A 106 19.99 -9.02 4.85
N GLU A 107 20.87 -9.33 3.91
CA GLU A 107 22.02 -10.19 4.21
C GLU A 107 22.84 -9.54 5.33
N PRO A 108 23.25 -10.29 6.38
CA PRO A 108 23.99 -9.76 7.52
C PRO A 108 25.33 -9.11 7.17
#